data_AF-A0A914KST6-F1
#
_entry.id   AF-A0A914KST6-F1
#
_cell.length_a   1.000
_cell.length_b   1.000
_cell.length_c   1.000
_cell.angle_alpha   90.00
_cell.angle_beta   90.00
_cell.angle_gamma   90.00
#
_symmetry.space_group_name_H-M   'P 1'
#
loop_
_entity.id
_entity.type
_entity.pdbx_description
1 polymer ?
#
loop_
_entity_poly.entity_id
_entity_poly.type
_entity_poly.pdbx_seq_one_letter_code
_entity_poly.pdbx_strand_id
1 'polypeptide(L)'
;MLTTYQIISAARIVLDIVRKGEESEPYTDELVHAIKALWADKNIKEKVLTRGQEFQLVENSKYFLDAIDRTSNPDYRPTEQDILLSRIKTTGIIEVNFD
;
A
#
# COMPACT_ATOMS: atom_id res chain seq x y z
N MET A 1 -4.96 -22.26 -0.37
CA MET A 1 -3.58 -21.80 -0.12
C MET A 1 -3.01 -21.40 -1.48
N LEU A 2 -2.52 -20.17 -1.64
CA LEU A 2 -1.96 -19.73 -2.91
C LEU A 2 -0.71 -20.55 -3.25
N THR A 3 -0.50 -20.84 -4.52
CA THR A 3 0.71 -21.55 -4.97
C THR A 3 1.90 -20.58 -5.02
N THR A 4 3.11 -21.10 -4.88
CA THR A 4 4.34 -20.31 -5.06
C THR A 4 4.36 -19.57 -6.41
N TYR A 5 3.80 -20.17 -7.45
CA TYR A 5 3.65 -19.54 -8.76
C TYR A 5 2.76 -18.29 -8.72
N GLN A 6 1.61 -18.36 -8.04
CA GLN A 6 0.68 -17.22 -7.92
C GLN A 6 1.32 -16.05 -7.16
N ILE A 7 2.06 -16.35 -6.08
CA ILE A 7 2.77 -15.32 -5.30
C ILE A 7 3.88 -14.66 -6.12
N ILE A 8 4.68 -15.43 -6.88
CA ILE A 8 5.72 -14.89 -7.75
C ILE A 8 5.10 -14.03 -8.86
N SER A 9 3.98 -14.47 -9.45
CA SER A 9 3.26 -13.71 -10.47
C SER A 9 2.75 -12.38 -9.93
N ALA A 10 2.13 -12.38 -8.75
CA ALA A 10 1.66 -11.17 -8.09
C ALA A 10 2.81 -10.21 -7.75
N ALA A 11 3.94 -10.75 -7.26
CA ALA A 11 5.13 -9.94 -6.98
C ALA A 11 5.69 -9.27 -8.25
N ARG A 12 5.67 -9.97 -9.39
CA ARG A 12 6.11 -9.39 -10.67
C ARG A 12 5.25 -8.20 -11.09
N ILE A 13 3.92 -8.34 -10.99
CA ILE A 13 2.98 -7.24 -11.31
C ILE A 13 3.31 -6.00 -10.49
N VAL A 14 3.44 -6.14 -9.16
CA VAL A 14 3.77 -5.02 -8.28
C VAL A 14 5.13 -4.42 -8.62
N LEU A 15 6.16 -5.25 -8.80
CA LEU A 15 7.51 -4.78 -9.11
C LEU A 15 7.60 -4.09 -10.48
N ASP A 16 6.81 -4.52 -11.46
CA ASP A 16 6.82 -3.93 -12.79
C ASP A 16 6.18 -2.53 -12.80
N ILE A 17 5.14 -2.29 -11.99
CA ILE A 17 4.58 -0.94 -11.78
C ILE A 17 5.63 0.00 -11.17
N VAL A 18 6.32 -0.45 -10.12
CA VAL A 18 7.39 0.32 -9.45
C VAL A 18 8.53 0.63 -10.44
N ARG A 19 8.97 -0.37 -11.22
CA ARG A 19 10.05 -0.19 -12.22
C ARG A 19 9.69 0.80 -13.32
N LYS A 20 8.42 0.88 -13.70
CA LYS A 20 7.93 1.85 -14.68
C LYS A 20 7.72 3.26 -14.08
N GLY A 21 7.74 3.39 -12.75
CA GLY A 21 7.43 4.64 -12.06
C GLY A 21 5.96 5.01 -12.10
N GLU A 22 5.07 4.04 -12.33
CA GLU A 22 3.62 4.23 -12.47
C GLU A 22 2.88 4.12 -11.12
N GLU A 23 3.60 4.22 -10.00
CA GLU A 23 3.06 4.03 -8.65
C GLU A 23 2.13 5.16 -8.18
N SER A 24 2.12 6.29 -8.91
CA SER A 24 1.17 7.39 -8.71
C SER A 24 -0.08 7.31 -9.59
N GLU A 25 -0.12 6.36 -10.53
CA GLU A 25 -1.28 6.14 -11.39
C GLU A 25 -2.43 5.46 -10.63
N PRO A 26 -3.69 5.62 -11.08
CA PRO A 26 -4.81 4.91 -10.48
C PRO A 26 -4.60 3.40 -10.46
N TYR A 27 -5.04 2.76 -9.37
CA TYR A 27 -4.98 1.32 -9.24
C TYR A 27 -5.72 0.62 -10.38
N THR A 28 -5.06 -0.34 -11.03
CA THR A 28 -5.73 -1.30 -11.90
C THR A 28 -6.26 -2.47 -11.08
N ASP A 29 -7.32 -3.12 -11.54
CA ASP A 29 -7.85 -4.32 -10.88
C ASP A 29 -6.77 -5.39 -10.71
N GLU A 30 -5.91 -5.57 -11.72
CA GLU A 30 -4.80 -6.52 -11.67
C GLU A 30 -3.81 -6.20 -10.54
N LEU A 31 -3.45 -4.92 -10.37
CA LEU A 31 -2.57 -4.47 -9.30
C LEU A 31 -3.22 -4.71 -7.92
N VAL A 32 -4.50 -4.39 -7.76
CA VAL A 32 -5.24 -4.62 -6.50
C VAL A 32 -5.26 -6.10 -6.15
N HIS A 33 -5.59 -6.97 -7.11
CA HIS A 33 -5.58 -8.41 -6.91
C HIS A 33 -4.19 -8.94 -6.55
N ALA A 34 -3.14 -8.42 -7.18
CA ALA A 34 -1.77 -8.79 -6.87
C ALA A 34 -1.37 -8.40 -5.44
N ILE A 35 -1.64 -7.15 -5.02
CA ILE A 35 -1.38 -6.67 -3.66
C ILE A 35 -2.13 -7.52 -2.64
N LYS A 36 -3.41 -7.80 -2.88
CA LYS A 36 -4.22 -8.67 -2.01
C LYS A 36 -3.67 -10.08 -1.91
N ALA A 37 -3.25 -10.68 -3.04
CA ALA A 37 -2.69 -12.01 -3.05
C ALA A 37 -1.40 -12.10 -2.22
N LEU A 38 -0.52 -11.10 -2.35
CA LEU A 38 0.71 -11.01 -1.56
C LEU A 38 0.40 -10.82 -0.07
N TRP A 39 -0.55 -9.94 0.26
CA TRP A 39 -0.91 -9.67 1.65
C TRP A 39 -1.70 -10.80 2.33
N ALA A 40 -2.41 -11.62 1.55
CA ALA A 40 -3.12 -12.79 2.04
C ALA A 40 -2.17 -13.96 2.36
N ASP A 41 -0.95 -13.97 1.83
CA ASP A 41 0.04 -15.00 2.15
C ASP A 41 0.50 -14.89 3.61
N LYS A 42 0.32 -15.98 4.35
CA LYS A 42 0.66 -16.04 5.78
C LYS A 42 2.14 -15.76 6.03
N ASN A 43 3.04 -16.29 5.20
CA ASN A 43 4.47 -16.15 5.40
C ASN A 43 4.92 -14.71 5.14
N ILE A 44 4.36 -14.06 4.12
CA ILE A 44 4.60 -12.64 3.83
C ILE A 44 4.06 -11.79 4.99
N LYS A 45 2.80 -11.97 5.37
CA LYS A 45 2.16 -11.22 6.46
C LYS A 45 2.91 -11.37 7.78
N GLU A 46 3.29 -12.59 8.17
CA GLU A 46 4.04 -12.84 9.40
C GLU A 46 5.42 -12.18 9.39
N LYS A 47 6.17 -12.28 8.27
CA LYS A 47 7.48 -11.61 8.14
C LYS A 47 7.36 -10.09 8.21
N VAL A 48 6.37 -9.50 7.55
CA VAL A 48 6.13 -8.06 7.57
C VAL A 48 5.77 -7.58 8.98
N LEU A 49 4.92 -8.33 9.70
CA LEU A 49 4.49 -7.94 11.05
C LEU A 49 5.57 -8.13 12.12
N THR A 50 6.46 -9.11 11.97
CA THR A 50 7.49 -9.43 12.97
C THR A 50 8.83 -8.75 12.72
N ARG A 51 9.18 -8.55 11.44
CA ARG A 51 10.50 -8.05 11.01
C ARG A 51 10.41 -6.84 10.08
N GLY A 52 9.25 -6.17 10.00
CA GLY A 52 9.03 -5.03 9.11
C GLY A 52 10.06 -3.91 9.24
N GLN A 53 10.61 -3.71 10.46
CA GLN A 53 11.68 -2.74 10.72
C GLN A 53 12.95 -3.01 9.92
N GLU A 54 13.28 -4.28 9.66
CA GLU A 54 14.47 -4.65 8.87
C GLU A 54 14.33 -4.28 7.39
N PHE A 55 13.08 -4.12 6.92
CA PHE A 55 12.76 -3.78 5.54
C PHE A 55 12.36 -2.31 5.36
N GLN A 56 12.57 -1.47 6.38
CA GLN A 56 12.15 -0.07 6.39
C GLN A 56 10.65 0.12 6.08
N LEU A 57 9.83 -0.84 6.49
CA LEU A 57 8.39 -0.78 6.28
C LEU A 57 7.79 0.35 7.11
N VAL A 58 6.94 1.18 6.50
CA VAL A 58 6.25 2.26 7.21
C VAL A 58 5.29 1.66 8.25
N GLU A 59 5.24 2.21 9.45
CA GLU A 59 4.45 1.67 10.57
C GLU A 59 2.96 1.53 10.23
N ASN A 60 2.43 2.42 9.39
CA ASN A 60 1.04 2.42 8.94
C ASN A 60 0.76 1.42 7.80
N SER A 61 1.76 0.70 7.26
CA SER A 61 1.61 -0.13 6.06
C SER A 61 0.55 -1.21 6.25
N LYS A 62 0.51 -1.84 7.44
CA LYS A 62 -0.51 -2.84 7.77
C LYS A 62 -1.93 -2.29 7.61
N TYR A 63 -2.17 -1.06 8.07
CA TYR A 63 -3.48 -0.44 8.01
C TYR A 63 -3.96 -0.26 6.57
N PHE A 64 -3.10 0.28 5.69
CA PHE A 64 -3.44 0.47 4.28
C PHE A 64 -3.54 -0.85 3.51
N LEU A 65 -2.68 -1.83 3.81
CA LEU A 65 -2.75 -3.16 3.18
C LEU A 65 -4.02 -3.93 3.58
N ASP A 66 -4.48 -3.80 4.83
CA ASP A 66 -5.77 -4.36 5.27
C ASP A 66 -6.96 -3.61 4.66
N ALA A 67 -6.80 -2.33 4.32
CA ALA A 67 -7.83 -1.49 3.73
C ALA A 67 -7.79 -1.40 2.20
N ILE A 68 -6.98 -2.24 1.53
CA ILE A 68 -6.69 -2.09 0.09
C ILE A 68 -7.96 -2.04 -0.77
N ASP A 69 -8.97 -2.86 -0.47
CA ASP A 69 -10.27 -2.88 -1.17
C ASP A 69 -11.02 -1.55 -1.08
N ARG A 70 -10.88 -0.84 0.05
CA ARG A 70 -11.47 0.49 0.25
C ARG A 70 -10.65 1.55 -0.47
N THR A 71 -9.33 1.53 -0.29
CA THR A 71 -8.43 2.59 -0.78
C THR A 71 -8.21 2.54 -2.28
N SER A 72 -8.41 1.37 -2.91
CA SER A 72 -8.34 1.22 -4.37
C SER A 72 -9.68 1.48 -5.07
N ASN A 73 -10.75 1.77 -4.32
CA ASN A 73 -12.05 2.06 -4.91
C ASN A 73 -11.99 3.38 -5.70
N PRO A 74 -12.50 3.46 -6.94
CA PRO A 74 -12.51 4.70 -7.71
C PRO A 74 -13.23 5.87 -7.00
N ASP A 75 -14.24 5.59 -6.19
CA ASP A 75 -15.00 6.55 -5.40
C ASP A 75 -14.44 6.74 -3.99
N TYR A 76 -13.20 6.29 -3.73
CA TYR A 76 -12.57 6.37 -2.42
C TYR A 76 -12.58 7.81 -1.87
N ARG A 77 -13.12 7.92 -0.65
CA ARG A 77 -13.04 9.12 0.17
C ARG A 77 -12.21 8.79 1.41
N PRO A 78 -11.05 9.45 1.60
CA PRO A 78 -10.22 9.23 2.79
C PRO A 78 -11.01 9.48 4.07
N THR A 79 -10.87 8.57 5.02
CA THR A 79 -11.34 8.77 6.40
C THR A 79 -10.38 9.67 7.16
N GLU A 80 -10.83 10.22 8.30
CA GLU A 80 -9.94 10.95 9.21
C GLU A 80 -8.71 10.11 9.60
N GLN A 81 -8.90 8.81 9.81
CA GLN A 81 -7.82 7.89 10.13
C GLN A 81 -6.83 7.73 8.98
N ASP A 82 -7.31 7.65 7.73
CA ASP A 82 -6.44 7.61 6.54
C ASP A 82 -5.57 8.87 6.48
N ILE A 83 -6.17 10.05 6.72
CA ILE A 83 -5.48 11.35 6.72
C ILE A 83 -4.42 11.44 7.83
N LEU A 84 -4.77 10.99 9.04
CA LEU A 84 -3.84 10.98 10.17
C LEU A 84 -2.64 10.06 9.93
N LEU A 85 -2.91 8.87 9.37
CA LEU A 85 -1.87 7.89 9.09
C LEU A 85 -1.06 8.23 7.85
N SER A 86 -1.62 8.93 6.86
CA SER A 86 -0.88 9.34 5.66
C SER A 86 0.08 10.50 5.90
N ARG A 87 0.11 11.08 7.11
CA ARG A 87 0.88 12.29 7.41
C ARG A 87 2.38 12.05 7.25
N ILE A 88 2.91 12.47 6.11
CA ILE A 88 4.33 12.69 5.91
C ILE A 88 4.67 14.01 6.63
N LYS A 89 5.77 14.04 7.39
CA LYS A 89 6.25 15.29 8.01
C LYS A 89 6.38 16.36 6.93
N THR A 90 5.68 17.47 7.09
CA THR A 90 5.80 18.62 6.20
C THR A 90 7.21 19.17 6.29
N THR A 91 8.00 19.07 5.23
CA THR A 91 9.25 19.82 5.09
C THR A 91 8.93 21.22 4.56
N GLY A 92 8.40 22.08 5.43
CA GLY A 92 8.08 23.48 5.09
C GLY A 92 6.87 24.03 5.86
N ILE A 93 6.85 25.34 6.07
CA ILE A 93 5.72 26.08 6.63
C ILE A 93 4.94 26.68 5.46
N ILE A 94 3.64 26.39 5.38
CA ILE A 94 2.71 27.08 4.48
C ILE A 94 1.78 27.89 5.37
N GLU A 95 1.93 29.21 5.37
CA GLU A 95 0.99 30.12 6.02
C GLU A 95 -0.20 30.33 5.07
N VAL A 96 -1.42 30.07 5.56
CA VAL A 96 -2.66 30.38 4.87
C VAL A 96 -3.37 31.48 5.65
N ASN A 97 -3.42 32.68 5.09
CA ASN A 97 -4.24 33.77 5.61
C ASN A 97 -5.68 33.58 5.12
N PHE A 98 -6.64 33.64 6.03
CA PHE A 98 -8.06 33.73 5.72
C PHE A 98 -8.49 35.18 6.01
N ASP A 99 -8.90 35.90 4.98
CA ASP A 99 -9.53 37.23 5.07
C ASP A 99 -11.01 37.12 5.48
#